data_AF-A0A536CHT4-F1
#
_entry.id   AF-A0A536CHT4-F1
#
_cell.length_a   1.000
_cell.length_b   1.000
_cell.length_c   1.000
_cell.angle_alpha   90.00
_cell.angle_beta   90.00
_cell.angle_gamma   90.00
#
_symmetry.space_group_name_H-M   'P 1'
#
loop_
_entity.id
_entity.type
_entity.pdbx_description
1 polymer ?
#
loop_
_entity_poly.entity_id
_entity_poly.type
_entity_poly.pdbx_seq_one_letter_code
_entity_poly.pdbx_strand_id
1 'polypeptide(L)'
;MPADALLGAPLNVVTAGPELFSAAVAAQGVAVTRVDWQPPASATGLASLWCDTVDAANRLALDRLLGAQPVLIDVRPAIDVVPGMTNDTVLHAGPPIEWERMSGPLRGAVAGALVYEGLAGTYEEAERRASRGAAGFDPCHHHAAVGPMAGVMTASMPVFVVENRAAGNCAYATLNEGLGKVLRYGAHAPEVLERLGWFRDVLGPALGEALRRLGGIDLRALIGQAVQMGDECHNRNRAASALLIKALAPE
;
A
#
# COMPACT_ATOMS: atom_id res chain seq x y z
N MET A 1 -29.40 -30.49 -5.32
CA MET A 1 -29.50 -31.47 -6.42
C MET A 1 -28.10 -31.94 -6.77
N PRO A 2 -27.86 -33.22 -7.03
CA PRO A 2 -26.57 -33.68 -7.56
C PRO A 2 -26.26 -32.89 -8.84
N ALA A 3 -24.99 -32.53 -9.07
CA ALA A 3 -24.60 -31.81 -10.30
C ALA A 3 -25.03 -32.57 -11.57
N ASP A 4 -25.04 -33.89 -11.53
CA ASP A 4 -25.46 -34.76 -12.63
C ASP A 4 -26.96 -34.59 -12.96
N ALA A 5 -27.80 -34.24 -11.99
CA ALA A 5 -29.22 -33.96 -12.23
C ALA A 5 -29.44 -32.62 -12.95
N LEU A 6 -28.48 -31.69 -12.86
CA LEU A 6 -28.49 -30.43 -13.60
C LEU A 6 -27.90 -30.59 -15.01
N LEU A 7 -26.86 -31.43 -15.15
CA LEU A 7 -26.11 -31.60 -16.40
C LEU A 7 -26.66 -32.72 -17.30
N GLY A 8 -27.52 -33.59 -16.79
CA GLY A 8 -28.08 -34.73 -17.53
C GLY A 8 -27.05 -35.81 -17.88
N ALA A 9 -25.83 -35.70 -17.37
CA ALA A 9 -24.71 -36.61 -17.59
C ALA A 9 -23.68 -36.47 -16.44
N PRO A 10 -22.80 -37.47 -16.24
CA PRO A 10 -21.70 -37.36 -15.28
C PRO A 10 -20.81 -36.15 -15.56
N LEU A 11 -20.47 -35.39 -14.52
CA LEU A 11 -19.56 -34.25 -14.62
C LEU A 11 -18.16 -34.69 -15.11
N ASN A 12 -17.72 -34.13 -16.23
CA ASN A 12 -16.36 -34.23 -16.75
C ASN A 12 -15.76 -32.81 -16.81
N VAL A 13 -14.56 -32.62 -16.26
CA VAL A 13 -13.91 -31.30 -16.18
C VAL A 13 -12.68 -31.27 -17.08
N VAL A 14 -12.57 -30.25 -17.93
CA VAL A 14 -11.35 -29.98 -18.70
C VAL A 14 -10.60 -28.84 -18.02
N THR A 15 -9.33 -29.04 -17.71
CA THR A 15 -8.49 -28.03 -17.05
C THR A 15 -7.32 -27.62 -17.95
N ALA A 16 -7.02 -26.34 -17.97
CA ALA A 16 -5.83 -25.76 -18.59
C ALA A 16 -5.19 -24.80 -17.58
N GLY A 17 -3.88 -24.92 -17.32
CA GLY A 17 -3.16 -24.10 -16.34
C GLY A 17 -2.73 -24.85 -15.07
N PRO A 18 -2.71 -24.20 -13.89
CA PRO A 18 -2.08 -24.74 -12.68
C PRO A 18 -2.64 -26.09 -12.23
N GLU A 19 -1.74 -27.01 -11.87
CA GLU A 19 -2.08 -28.38 -11.49
C GLU A 19 -2.98 -28.47 -10.25
N LEU A 20 -2.90 -27.46 -9.37
CA LEU A 20 -3.70 -27.33 -8.15
C LEU A 20 -5.20 -27.55 -8.40
N PHE A 21 -5.76 -26.95 -9.45
CA PHE A 21 -7.20 -27.08 -9.73
C PHE A 21 -7.56 -28.48 -10.23
N SER A 22 -6.72 -29.07 -11.09
CA SER A 22 -6.93 -30.43 -11.60
C SER A 22 -6.85 -31.47 -10.49
N ALA A 23 -5.93 -31.29 -9.54
CA ALA A 23 -5.74 -32.17 -8.39
C ALA A 23 -6.92 -32.08 -7.41
N ALA A 24 -7.40 -30.88 -7.11
CA ALA A 24 -8.53 -30.67 -6.21
C ALA A 24 -9.84 -31.30 -6.74
N VAL A 25 -10.07 -31.24 -8.05
CA VAL A 25 -11.26 -31.83 -8.69
C VAL A 25 -11.13 -33.36 -8.76
N ALA A 26 -9.96 -33.88 -9.10
CA ALA A 26 -9.71 -35.33 -9.14
C ALA A 26 -9.82 -35.96 -7.74
N ALA A 27 -9.36 -35.28 -6.69
CA ALA A 27 -9.49 -35.74 -5.30
C ALA A 27 -10.95 -35.90 -4.83
N GLN A 28 -11.90 -35.25 -5.50
CA GLN A 28 -13.33 -35.37 -5.26
C GLN A 28 -13.99 -36.49 -6.11
N GLY A 29 -13.19 -37.29 -6.83
CA GLY A 29 -13.67 -38.40 -7.65
C GLY A 29 -14.28 -38.00 -8.99
N VAL A 30 -14.12 -36.75 -9.41
CA VAL A 30 -14.61 -36.23 -10.70
C VAL A 30 -13.56 -36.51 -11.79
N ALA A 31 -14.02 -36.93 -12.97
CA ALA A 31 -13.13 -37.17 -14.11
C ALA A 31 -12.57 -35.85 -14.65
N VAL A 32 -11.24 -35.77 -14.80
CA VAL A 32 -10.52 -34.57 -15.25
C VAL A 32 -9.65 -34.86 -16.46
N THR A 33 -9.87 -34.13 -17.55
CA THR A 33 -8.96 -34.07 -18.70
C THR A 33 -8.03 -32.87 -18.53
N ARG A 34 -6.73 -33.13 -18.46
CA ARG A 34 -5.71 -32.09 -18.38
C ARG A 34 -5.27 -31.71 -19.78
N VAL A 35 -5.33 -30.43 -20.08
CA VAL A 35 -4.80 -29.86 -21.32
C VAL A 35 -3.46 -29.23 -20.97
N ASP A 36 -2.40 -29.73 -21.60
CA ASP A 36 -1.09 -29.08 -21.60
C ASP A 36 -1.16 -27.84 -22.51
N TRP A 37 -1.80 -26.80 -21.99
CA TRP A 37 -1.91 -25.52 -22.65
C TRP A 37 -0.82 -24.59 -22.12
N GLN A 38 -0.08 -24.00 -23.04
CA GLN A 38 0.85 -22.92 -22.75
C GLN A 38 0.51 -21.74 -23.67
N PRO A 39 0.69 -20.49 -23.22
CA PRO A 39 0.53 -19.34 -24.11
C PRO A 39 1.50 -19.46 -25.31
N PRO A 40 1.14 -18.95 -26.50
CA PRO A 40 2.01 -18.99 -27.67
C PRO A 40 3.39 -18.42 -27.31
N ALA A 41 4.45 -19.08 -27.75
CA ALA A 41 5.81 -18.61 -27.50
C ALA A 41 6.09 -17.31 -28.26
N SER A 42 5.68 -16.16 -27.71
CA SER A 42 6.22 -14.84 -28.08
C SER A 42 7.35 -14.42 -27.13
N ALA A 43 8.06 -15.40 -26.57
CA ALA A 43 9.00 -15.19 -25.47
C ALA A 43 10.42 -14.84 -25.91
N THR A 44 10.68 -14.41 -27.16
CA THR A 44 12.08 -14.11 -27.57
C THR A 44 12.70 -12.99 -26.73
N GLY A 45 11.91 -12.00 -26.32
CA GLY A 45 12.39 -10.89 -25.47
C GLY A 45 12.50 -11.22 -23.97
N LEU A 46 11.76 -12.20 -23.47
CA LEU A 46 11.90 -12.66 -22.07
C LEU A 46 12.99 -13.73 -21.95
N ALA A 47 13.09 -14.62 -22.95
CA ALA A 47 14.15 -15.63 -23.05
C ALA A 47 15.55 -15.02 -22.95
N SER A 48 15.76 -13.85 -23.57
CA SER A 48 17.03 -13.12 -23.50
C SER A 48 17.37 -12.58 -22.09
N LEU A 49 16.40 -12.51 -21.18
CA LEU A 49 16.63 -12.14 -19.78
C LEU A 49 17.15 -13.32 -18.93
N TRP A 50 17.07 -14.57 -19.41
CA TRP A 50 17.69 -15.72 -18.74
C TRP A 50 19.17 -15.82 -19.11
N CYS A 51 19.99 -14.93 -18.56
CA CYS A 51 21.44 -14.93 -18.72
C CYS A 51 22.15 -14.56 -17.43
N ASP A 52 23.43 -14.94 -17.33
CA ASP A 52 24.25 -14.79 -16.12
C ASP A 52 24.28 -13.34 -15.58
N THR A 53 24.26 -12.35 -16.47
CA THR A 53 24.26 -10.93 -16.10
C THR A 53 22.97 -10.55 -15.36
N VAL A 54 21.83 -11.01 -15.84
CA VAL A 54 20.53 -10.76 -15.18
C VAL A 54 20.44 -11.55 -13.88
N ASP A 55 20.92 -12.79 -13.85
CA ASP A 55 20.95 -13.59 -12.62
C ASP A 55 21.87 -13.00 -11.55
N ALA A 56 23.00 -12.40 -11.94
CA ALA A 56 23.85 -11.66 -11.03
C ALA A 56 23.16 -10.40 -10.48
N ALA A 57 22.46 -9.64 -11.33
CA ALA A 57 21.70 -8.47 -10.91
C ALA A 57 20.52 -8.85 -9.98
N ASN A 58 19.82 -9.94 -10.28
CA ASN A 58 18.73 -10.46 -9.46
C ASN A 58 19.21 -10.91 -8.08
N ARG A 59 20.35 -11.61 -8.01
CA ARG A 59 20.98 -11.97 -6.72
C ARG A 59 21.29 -10.73 -5.90
N LEU A 60 21.92 -9.72 -6.49
CA LEU A 60 22.21 -8.47 -5.78
C LEU A 60 20.95 -7.77 -5.28
N ALA A 61 19.89 -7.73 -6.10
CA ALA A 61 18.61 -7.13 -5.71
C ALA A 61 17.95 -7.90 -4.56
N LEU A 62 17.95 -9.23 -4.62
CA LEU A 62 17.40 -10.10 -3.59
C LEU A 62 18.19 -10.00 -2.28
N ASP A 63 19.52 -10.01 -2.35
CA ASP A 63 20.39 -9.86 -1.18
C ASP A 63 20.13 -8.53 -0.46
N ARG A 64 19.93 -7.44 -1.20
CA ARG A 64 19.55 -6.14 -0.63
C ARG A 64 18.16 -6.17 0.01
N LEU A 65 17.19 -6.80 -0.63
CA LEU A 65 15.83 -6.92 -0.11
C LEU A 65 15.78 -7.76 1.17
N LEU A 66 16.40 -8.95 1.15
CA LEU A 66 16.42 -9.87 2.29
C LEU A 66 17.33 -9.37 3.42
N GLY A 67 18.39 -8.64 3.10
CA GLY A 67 19.30 -8.02 4.05
C GLY A 67 18.76 -6.77 4.73
N ALA A 68 17.63 -6.22 4.27
CA ALA A 68 17.05 -5.01 4.81
C ALA A 68 16.70 -5.15 6.31
N GLN A 69 16.89 -4.06 7.05
CA GLN A 69 16.60 -3.93 8.47
C GLN A 69 15.67 -2.73 8.70
N PRO A 70 14.38 -2.84 8.34
CA PRO A 70 13.43 -1.76 8.48
C PRO A 70 13.07 -1.54 9.95
N VAL A 71 13.37 -0.34 10.44
CA VAL A 71 13.02 0.11 11.78
C VAL A 71 12.09 1.31 11.67
N LEU A 72 10.93 1.23 12.33
CA LEU A 72 10.05 2.38 12.48
C LEU A 72 10.64 3.30 13.55
N ILE A 73 11.15 4.46 13.14
CA ILE A 73 11.95 5.34 14.02
C ILE A 73 11.21 6.59 14.48
N ASP A 74 10.22 7.06 13.72
CA ASP A 74 9.50 8.30 14.05
C ASP A 74 8.14 8.40 13.34
N VAL A 75 7.35 9.39 13.75
CA VAL A 75 6.22 9.96 13.00
C VAL A 75 6.44 11.46 12.88
N ARG A 76 6.50 11.98 11.65
CA ARG A 76 6.78 13.40 11.38
C ARG A 76 5.85 13.97 10.31
N PRO A 77 5.63 15.30 10.27
CA PRO A 77 4.94 15.94 9.14
C PRO A 77 5.63 15.60 7.82
N ALA A 78 4.88 15.31 6.77
CA ALA A 78 5.44 14.89 5.49
C ALA A 78 6.42 15.93 4.91
N ILE A 79 6.13 17.23 5.05
CA ILE A 79 6.98 18.34 4.59
C ILE A 79 8.39 18.31 5.16
N ASP A 80 8.57 17.72 6.33
CA ASP A 80 9.86 17.70 7.02
C ASP A 80 10.78 16.56 6.56
N VAL A 81 10.22 15.49 6.02
CA VAL A 81 10.93 14.20 5.85
C VAL A 81 10.79 13.57 4.48
N VAL A 82 9.67 13.80 3.78
CA VAL A 82 9.42 13.21 2.47
C VAL A 82 10.24 13.99 1.42
N PRO A 83 11.20 13.35 0.72
CA PRO A 83 12.05 14.02 -0.26
C PRO A 83 11.21 14.75 -1.31
N GLY A 84 11.52 16.01 -1.61
CA GLY A 84 10.82 16.77 -2.68
C GLY A 84 9.39 17.19 -2.34
N MET A 85 8.90 16.96 -1.12
CA MET A 85 7.61 17.48 -0.68
C MET A 85 7.64 19.02 -0.61
N THR A 86 6.57 19.66 -1.08
CA THR A 86 6.34 21.11 -0.94
C THR A 86 4.96 21.37 -0.37
N ASN A 87 4.68 22.60 0.05
CA ASN A 87 3.35 22.96 0.57
C ASN A 87 2.23 22.80 -0.46
N ASP A 88 2.54 22.86 -1.77
CA ASP A 88 1.56 22.72 -2.86
C ASP A 88 1.58 21.31 -3.49
N THR A 89 2.43 20.40 -2.99
CA THR A 89 2.54 19.04 -3.50
C THR A 89 1.45 18.15 -2.90
N VAL A 90 0.75 17.42 -3.76
CA VAL A 90 -0.21 16.39 -3.38
C VAL A 90 0.24 15.07 -3.97
N LEU A 91 0.77 14.19 -3.13
CA LEU A 91 1.18 12.87 -3.57
C LEU A 91 -0.01 11.91 -3.65
N HIS A 92 0.08 10.88 -4.48
CA HIS A 92 -0.97 9.86 -4.62
C HIS A 92 -0.41 8.45 -4.83
N ALA A 93 -1.28 7.43 -4.63
CA ALA A 93 -0.96 6.05 -4.97
C ALA A 93 -0.88 5.81 -6.49
N GLY A 94 -0.18 4.75 -6.88
CA GLY A 94 -0.10 4.31 -8.28
C GLY A 94 0.95 5.05 -9.11
N PRO A 95 0.96 4.86 -10.44
CA PRO A 95 1.89 5.52 -11.37
C PRO A 95 1.44 6.96 -11.69
N PRO A 96 2.25 7.78 -12.39
CA PRO A 96 1.89 9.14 -12.77
C PRO A 96 0.53 9.20 -13.49
N ILE A 97 -0.32 10.14 -13.07
CA ILE A 97 -1.68 10.28 -13.60
C ILE A 97 -2.15 11.74 -13.54
N GLU A 98 -2.68 12.22 -14.67
CA GLU A 98 -3.30 13.54 -14.74
C GLU A 98 -4.68 13.56 -14.06
N TRP A 99 -5.07 14.74 -13.54
CA TRP A 99 -6.34 14.95 -12.84
C TRP A 99 -7.57 14.40 -13.61
N GLU A 100 -7.61 14.60 -14.93
CA GLU A 100 -8.71 14.19 -15.82
C GLU A 100 -8.87 12.67 -15.88
N ARG A 101 -7.83 11.92 -15.49
CA ARG A 101 -7.82 10.46 -15.47
C ARG A 101 -7.94 9.88 -14.06
N MET A 102 -7.84 10.70 -13.01
CA MET A 102 -8.06 10.26 -11.64
C MET A 102 -9.48 9.74 -11.44
N SER A 103 -9.61 8.66 -10.68
CA SER A 103 -10.92 8.10 -10.31
C SER A 103 -11.67 9.05 -9.37
N GLY A 104 -13.00 8.89 -9.29
CA GLY A 104 -13.83 9.68 -8.37
C GLY A 104 -13.33 9.68 -6.92
N PRO A 105 -13.00 8.51 -6.32
CA PRO A 105 -12.42 8.46 -4.98
C PRO A 105 -11.11 9.22 -4.83
N LEU A 106 -10.21 9.12 -5.82
CA LEU A 106 -8.94 9.85 -5.78
C LEU A 106 -9.17 11.37 -5.89
N ARG A 107 -10.06 11.82 -6.78
CA ARG A 107 -10.43 13.24 -6.88
C ARG A 107 -11.02 13.78 -5.58
N GLY A 108 -11.92 13.03 -4.96
CA GLY A 108 -12.49 13.38 -3.66
C GLY A 108 -11.44 13.47 -2.56
N ALA A 109 -10.46 12.55 -2.55
CA ALA A 109 -9.36 12.58 -1.59
C ALA A 109 -8.46 13.81 -1.80
N VAL A 110 -8.13 14.14 -3.05
CA VAL A 110 -7.34 15.34 -3.38
C VAL A 110 -8.09 16.61 -3.00
N ALA A 111 -9.38 16.72 -3.33
CA ALA A 111 -10.19 17.89 -2.97
C ALA A 111 -10.25 18.09 -1.45
N GLY A 112 -10.48 17.00 -0.71
CA GLY A 112 -10.44 17.01 0.75
C GLY A 112 -9.08 17.42 1.31
N ALA A 113 -7.98 16.92 0.73
CA ALA A 113 -6.63 17.25 1.16
C ALA A 113 -6.26 18.72 0.90
N LEU A 114 -6.68 19.29 -0.24
CA LEU A 114 -6.46 20.71 -0.53
C LEU A 114 -7.22 21.62 0.45
N VAL A 115 -8.45 21.27 0.81
CA VAL A 115 -9.20 22.00 1.86
C VAL A 115 -8.53 21.82 3.22
N TYR A 116 -8.08 20.60 3.54
CA TYR A 116 -7.35 20.30 4.78
C TYR A 116 -6.08 21.15 4.96
N GLU A 117 -5.30 21.34 3.89
CA GLU A 117 -4.10 22.18 3.90
C GLU A 117 -4.41 23.69 3.84
N GLY A 118 -5.69 24.09 3.77
CA GLY A 118 -6.08 25.49 3.60
C GLY A 118 -5.73 26.07 2.23
N LEU A 119 -5.45 25.21 1.25
CA LEU A 119 -5.17 25.57 -0.13
C LEU A 119 -6.47 25.87 -0.92
N ALA A 120 -7.63 25.53 -0.39
CA ALA A 120 -8.92 25.90 -0.97
C ALA A 120 -9.94 26.13 0.16
N GLY A 121 -10.82 27.11 -0.01
CA GLY A 121 -11.89 27.39 0.95
C GLY A 121 -13.11 26.48 0.79
N THR A 122 -13.31 25.90 -0.42
CA THR A 122 -14.38 24.94 -0.70
C THR A 122 -13.90 23.78 -1.57
N TYR A 123 -14.67 22.69 -1.62
CA TYR A 123 -14.35 21.55 -2.48
C TYR A 123 -14.42 21.91 -3.97
N GLU A 124 -15.35 22.77 -4.38
CA GLU A 124 -15.45 23.26 -5.77
C GLU A 124 -14.26 24.15 -6.15
N GLU A 125 -13.71 24.91 -5.19
CA GLU A 125 -12.46 25.62 -5.40
C GLU A 125 -11.29 24.64 -5.53
N ALA A 126 -11.22 23.64 -4.66
CA ALA A 126 -10.17 22.62 -4.69
C ALA A 126 -10.13 21.88 -6.02
N GLU A 127 -11.27 21.39 -6.52
CA GLU A 127 -11.37 20.71 -7.82
C GLU A 127 -10.98 21.63 -8.99
N ARG A 128 -11.29 22.92 -8.89
CA ARG A 128 -10.91 23.90 -9.91
C ARG A 128 -9.40 24.21 -9.89
N ARG A 129 -8.77 24.24 -8.72
CA ARG A 129 -7.31 24.39 -8.61
C ARG A 129 -6.62 23.13 -9.14
N ALA A 130 -7.10 21.95 -8.75
CA ALA A 130 -6.59 20.67 -9.21
C ALA A 130 -6.66 20.53 -10.74
N SER A 131 -7.80 20.84 -11.35
CA SER A 131 -7.99 20.74 -12.82
C SER A 131 -7.19 21.75 -13.64
N ARG A 132 -6.63 22.79 -13.02
CA ARG A 132 -5.76 23.78 -13.68
C ARG A 132 -4.27 23.45 -13.57
N GLY A 133 -3.92 22.31 -12.97
CA GLY A 133 -2.54 21.94 -12.69
C GLY A 133 -1.86 22.83 -11.65
N ALA A 134 -2.63 23.56 -10.83
CA ALA A 134 -2.09 24.43 -9.80
C ALA A 134 -1.62 23.67 -8.55
N ALA A 135 -2.04 22.40 -8.41
CA ALA A 135 -1.53 21.48 -7.41
C ALA A 135 -0.49 20.56 -8.06
N GLY A 136 0.68 20.43 -7.44
CA GLY A 136 1.73 19.53 -7.93
C GLY A 136 1.38 18.08 -7.60
N PHE A 137 0.86 17.32 -8.56
CA PHE A 137 0.59 15.89 -8.38
C PHE A 137 1.81 15.05 -8.74
N ASP A 138 2.20 14.13 -7.86
CA ASP A 138 3.22 13.13 -8.18
C ASP A 138 2.97 11.81 -7.42
N PRO A 139 3.37 10.65 -7.94
CA PRO A 139 3.28 9.40 -7.21
C PRO A 139 4.10 9.37 -5.93
N CYS A 140 3.56 8.78 -4.86
CA CYS A 140 4.33 8.52 -3.64
C CYS A 140 5.65 7.78 -3.91
N HIS A 141 5.67 6.87 -4.90
CA HIS A 141 6.84 6.06 -5.23
C HIS A 141 8.03 6.87 -5.77
N HIS A 142 7.83 8.07 -6.31
CA HIS A 142 8.91 8.97 -6.69
C HIS A 142 9.59 9.64 -5.48
N HIS A 143 8.90 9.66 -4.34
CA HIS A 143 9.30 10.35 -3.12
C HIS A 143 9.64 9.38 -1.97
N ALA A 144 10.05 8.15 -2.30
CA ALA A 144 10.30 7.08 -1.33
C ALA A 144 9.12 6.83 -0.37
N ALA A 145 7.89 7.09 -0.82
CA ALA A 145 6.69 6.97 -0.03
C ALA A 145 5.71 5.95 -0.63
N VAL A 146 4.80 5.46 0.20
CA VAL A 146 3.67 4.63 -0.23
C VAL A 146 2.40 5.13 0.44
N GLY A 147 1.28 5.09 -0.31
CA GLY A 147 -0.02 5.50 0.18
C GLY A 147 -1.06 4.39 -0.03
N PRO A 148 -1.83 3.99 0.98
CA PRO A 148 -2.88 2.99 0.81
C PRO A 148 -4.09 3.56 0.08
N MET A 149 -4.69 2.77 -0.81
CA MET A 149 -5.93 3.11 -1.54
C MET A 149 -5.77 4.35 -2.44
N ALA A 150 -6.48 5.47 -2.20
CA ALA A 150 -6.20 6.73 -2.91
C ALA A 150 -4.77 7.23 -2.64
N GLY A 151 -4.24 6.91 -1.46
CA GLY A 151 -2.86 7.18 -1.07
C GLY A 151 -2.49 8.65 -1.07
N VAL A 152 -3.46 9.54 -0.87
CA VAL A 152 -3.21 10.98 -0.83
C VAL A 152 -2.36 11.33 0.38
N MET A 153 -1.29 12.08 0.14
CA MET A 153 -0.36 12.57 1.16
C MET A 153 0.00 14.02 0.84
N THR A 154 -0.15 14.90 1.83
CA THR A 154 0.15 16.34 1.71
C THR A 154 1.08 16.80 2.84
N ALA A 155 1.61 18.01 2.69
CA ALA A 155 2.67 18.59 3.52
C ALA A 155 2.49 18.43 5.03
N SER A 156 1.31 18.72 5.57
CA SER A 156 1.08 18.70 7.03
C SER A 156 0.64 17.35 7.57
N MET A 157 0.35 16.36 6.71
CA MET A 157 -0.04 15.03 7.16
C MET A 157 1.13 14.33 7.89
N PRO A 158 0.88 13.71 9.06
CA PRO A 158 1.90 12.90 9.72
C PRO A 158 2.14 11.60 8.94
N VAL A 159 3.42 11.24 8.80
CA VAL A 159 3.87 10.01 8.15
C VAL A 159 4.76 9.20 9.08
N PHE A 160 4.62 7.88 9.03
CA PHE A 160 5.61 6.97 9.59
C PHE A 160 6.94 7.15 8.86
N VAL A 161 8.04 7.20 9.61
CA VAL A 161 9.42 7.23 9.10
C VAL A 161 10.06 5.88 9.37
N VAL A 162 10.29 5.11 8.31
CA VAL A 162 10.96 3.81 8.40
C VAL A 162 12.36 3.93 7.84
N GLU A 163 13.36 3.67 8.66
CA GLU A 163 14.76 3.63 8.27
C GLU A 163 15.18 2.17 7.99
N ASN A 164 15.80 1.92 6.85
CA ASN A 164 16.52 0.68 6.61
C ASN A 164 17.96 0.81 7.16
N ARG A 165 18.19 0.38 8.41
CA ARG A 165 19.49 0.52 9.07
C ARG A 165 20.65 -0.19 8.36
N ALA A 166 20.36 -1.16 7.50
CA ALA A 166 21.39 -1.86 6.71
C ALA A 166 21.94 -1.01 5.55
N ALA A 167 21.16 -0.07 5.00
CA ALA A 167 21.53 0.71 3.82
C ALA A 167 21.37 2.23 3.99
N GLY A 168 20.79 2.69 5.11
CA GLY A 168 20.60 4.10 5.44
C GLY A 168 19.48 4.82 4.67
N ASN A 169 18.74 4.13 3.81
CA ASN A 169 17.61 4.71 3.09
C ASN A 169 16.33 4.72 3.96
N CYS A 170 15.45 5.69 3.72
CA CYS A 170 14.16 5.79 4.41
C CYS A 170 12.98 5.52 3.48
N ALA A 171 11.84 5.14 4.06
CA ALA A 171 10.55 5.05 3.40
C ALA A 171 9.43 5.63 4.27
N TYR A 172 8.38 6.14 3.64
CA TYR A 172 7.31 6.89 4.31
C TYR A 172 5.91 6.36 3.98
N ALA A 173 5.02 6.41 4.96
CA ALA A 173 3.61 6.07 4.75
C ALA A 173 2.70 6.89 5.68
N THR A 174 1.52 7.27 5.20
CA THR A 174 0.52 7.95 6.03
C THR A 174 -0.01 7.03 7.13
N LEU A 175 -0.54 7.64 8.20
CA LEU A 175 -1.21 6.92 9.27
C LEU A 175 -2.58 6.39 8.81
N ASN A 176 -3.01 5.25 9.37
CA ASN A 176 -4.33 4.69 9.08
C ASN A 176 -5.43 5.47 9.81
N GLU A 177 -6.33 6.11 9.05
CA GLU A 177 -7.45 6.93 9.54
C GLU A 177 -8.60 6.12 10.21
N GLY A 178 -8.49 4.79 10.23
CA GLY A 178 -9.50 3.87 10.73
C GLY A 178 -10.40 3.26 9.64
N LEU A 179 -11.57 2.78 10.08
CA LEU A 179 -12.60 2.20 9.21
C LEU A 179 -13.74 3.20 8.96
N GLY A 180 -14.50 3.01 7.87
CA GLY A 180 -15.65 3.83 7.53
C GLY A 180 -15.30 5.03 6.65
N LYS A 181 -15.83 6.21 6.98
CA LYS A 181 -15.56 7.46 6.24
C LYS A 181 -14.14 7.94 6.52
N VAL A 182 -13.27 7.81 5.52
CA VAL A 182 -11.85 8.16 5.57
C VAL A 182 -11.39 8.73 4.23
N LEU A 183 -10.40 9.61 4.25
CA LEU A 183 -9.89 10.31 3.08
C LEU A 183 -9.29 9.35 2.05
N ARG A 184 -8.62 8.28 2.50
CA ARG A 184 -8.05 7.27 1.57
C ARG A 184 -9.08 6.55 0.68
N TYR A 185 -10.39 6.65 0.99
CA TYR A 185 -11.48 6.18 0.14
C TYR A 185 -12.24 7.32 -0.57
N GLY A 186 -11.73 8.55 -0.50
CA GLY A 186 -12.31 9.73 -1.12
C GLY A 186 -13.34 10.49 -0.28
N ALA A 187 -13.61 10.04 0.95
CA ALA A 187 -14.52 10.76 1.84
C ALA A 187 -13.84 12.02 2.40
N HIS A 188 -14.49 13.16 2.29
CA HIS A 188 -13.93 14.46 2.67
C HIS A 188 -14.98 15.31 3.40
N ALA A 189 -15.88 14.69 4.15
CA ALA A 189 -16.82 15.43 4.99
C ALA A 189 -16.08 16.11 6.17
N PRO A 190 -16.66 17.13 6.82
CA PRO A 190 -16.01 17.86 7.92
C PRO A 190 -15.44 16.95 9.01
N GLU A 191 -16.15 15.87 9.39
CA GLU A 191 -15.68 14.92 10.41
C GLU A 191 -14.42 14.14 10.00
N VAL A 192 -14.15 14.02 8.69
CA VAL A 192 -12.91 13.43 8.17
C VAL A 192 -11.76 14.42 8.33
N LEU A 193 -11.97 15.68 7.94
CA LEU A 193 -10.94 16.71 8.03
C LEU A 193 -10.59 17.07 9.48
N GLU A 194 -11.58 17.09 10.37
CA GLU A 194 -11.37 17.24 11.82
C GLU A 194 -10.49 16.11 12.38
N ARG A 195 -10.73 14.86 11.96
CA ARG A 195 -9.90 13.72 12.35
C ARG A 195 -8.47 13.85 11.82
N LEU A 196 -8.29 14.28 10.57
CA LEU A 196 -6.96 14.55 10.02
C LEU A 196 -6.25 15.69 10.77
N GLY A 197 -6.99 16.70 11.21
CA GLY A 197 -6.49 17.76 12.09
C GLY A 197 -5.99 17.18 13.41
N TRP A 198 -6.78 16.34 14.07
CA TRP A 198 -6.35 15.63 15.28
C TRP A 198 -5.13 14.71 15.04
N PHE A 199 -5.04 14.08 13.85
CA PHE A 199 -3.87 13.28 13.48
C PHE A 199 -2.60 14.15 13.44
N ARG A 200 -2.66 15.31 12.79
CA ARG A 200 -1.54 16.25 12.70
C ARG A 200 -1.18 16.86 14.05
N ASP A 201 -2.16 17.33 14.80
CA ASP A 201 -1.93 18.18 15.97
C ASP A 201 -1.67 17.38 17.26
N VAL A 202 -2.14 16.14 17.33
CA VAL A 202 -2.09 15.33 18.56
C VAL A 202 -1.48 13.96 18.33
N LEU A 203 -2.08 13.13 17.47
CA LEU A 203 -1.67 11.72 17.34
C LEU A 203 -0.24 11.59 16.80
N GLY A 204 0.07 12.28 15.71
CA GLY A 204 1.36 12.23 15.04
C GLY A 204 2.51 12.62 15.98
N PRO A 205 2.47 13.81 16.61
CA PRO A 205 3.47 14.24 17.59
C PRO A 205 3.62 13.25 18.76
N ALA A 206 2.52 12.71 19.29
CA ALA A 206 2.56 11.76 20.40
C ALA A 206 3.21 10.42 19.99
N LEU A 207 2.87 9.89 18.81
CA LEU A 207 3.49 8.67 18.27
C LEU A 207 4.97 8.86 17.98
N GLY A 208 5.34 9.99 17.39
CA GLY A 208 6.74 10.30 17.10
C GLY A 208 7.58 10.38 18.38
N GLU A 209 7.05 11.03 19.42
CA GLU A 209 7.71 11.08 20.72
C GLU A 209 7.86 9.70 21.37
N ALA A 210 6.82 8.87 21.32
CA ALA A 210 6.88 7.50 21.82
C ALA A 210 7.96 6.68 21.11
N LEU A 211 8.01 6.74 19.77
CA LEU A 211 9.00 6.01 18.97
C LEU A 211 10.44 6.46 19.24
N ARG A 212 10.67 7.77 19.36
CA ARG A 212 11.99 8.31 19.69
C ARG A 212 12.47 7.86 21.07
N ARG A 213 11.56 7.81 22.07
CA ARG A 213 11.88 7.29 23.41
C ARG A 213 12.18 5.80 23.42
N LEU A 214 11.47 5.01 22.61
CA LEU A 214 11.69 3.57 22.47
C LEU A 214 13.00 3.23 21.72
N GLY A 215 13.56 4.16 20.94
CA GLY A 215 14.69 3.89 20.05
C GLY A 215 14.30 3.19 18.74
N GLY A 216 13.00 3.22 18.42
CA GLY A 216 12.38 2.61 17.25
C GLY A 216 11.91 1.17 17.44
N ILE A 217 11.17 0.65 16.46
CA ILE A 217 10.58 -0.69 16.46
C ILE A 217 11.08 -1.48 15.24
N ASP A 218 11.67 -2.66 15.47
CA ASP A 218 12.07 -3.58 14.40
C ASP A 218 10.82 -4.14 13.70
N LEU A 219 10.54 -3.64 12.50
CA LEU A 219 9.36 -4.05 11.73
C LEU A 219 9.51 -5.46 11.17
N ARG A 220 10.74 -5.92 10.89
CA ARG A 220 10.96 -7.27 10.37
C ARG A 220 10.62 -8.30 11.45
N ALA A 221 11.05 -8.07 12.69
CA ALA A 221 10.71 -8.93 13.82
C ALA A 221 9.19 -8.92 14.10
N LEU A 222 8.58 -7.73 14.12
CA LEU A 222 7.15 -7.56 14.36
C LEU A 222 6.30 -8.25 13.28
N ILE A 223 6.62 -8.05 12.00
CA ILE A 223 5.93 -8.69 10.87
C ILE A 223 6.12 -10.22 10.93
N GLY A 224 7.35 -10.69 11.20
CA GLY A 224 7.63 -12.12 11.35
C GLY A 224 6.76 -12.78 12.42
N GLN A 225 6.58 -12.13 13.56
CA GLN A 225 5.69 -12.59 14.62
C GLN A 225 4.21 -12.52 14.19
N ALA A 226 3.78 -11.42 13.56
CA ALA A 226 2.41 -11.26 13.09
C ALA A 226 1.99 -12.35 12.10
N VAL A 227 2.88 -12.74 11.18
CA VAL A 227 2.64 -13.84 10.23
C VAL A 227 2.45 -15.17 10.95
N GLN A 228 3.24 -15.47 11.98
CA GLN A 228 3.04 -16.66 12.81
C GLN A 228 1.73 -16.63 13.61
N MET A 229 1.15 -15.44 13.81
CA MET A 229 -0.15 -15.23 14.45
C MET A 229 -1.32 -15.20 13.44
N GLY A 230 -1.07 -15.56 12.18
CA GLY A 230 -2.08 -15.73 11.14
C GLY A 230 -2.46 -14.44 10.40
N ASP A 231 -1.63 -13.39 10.48
CA ASP A 231 -1.72 -12.24 9.58
C ASP A 231 -1.01 -12.52 8.24
N GLU A 232 -1.45 -11.89 7.16
CA GLU A 232 -0.70 -11.77 5.90
C GLU A 232 -0.19 -10.35 5.65
N CYS A 233 -0.49 -9.42 6.58
CA CYS A 233 0.00 -8.04 6.60
C CYS A 233 -0.44 -7.15 5.42
N HIS A 234 -1.47 -7.55 4.67
CA HIS A 234 -2.11 -6.72 3.66
C HIS A 234 -3.61 -6.53 3.95
N ASN A 235 -4.43 -7.58 3.85
CA ASN A 235 -5.85 -7.55 4.20
C ASN A 235 -6.10 -7.78 5.70
N ARG A 236 -5.30 -8.65 6.32
CA ARG A 236 -5.40 -9.04 7.72
C ARG A 236 -4.10 -8.67 8.44
N ASN A 237 -4.24 -7.69 9.33
CA ASN A 237 -3.17 -7.05 10.08
C ASN A 237 -3.52 -6.92 11.58
N ARG A 238 -4.33 -7.84 12.12
CA ARG A 238 -4.83 -7.77 13.52
C ARG A 238 -3.70 -8.00 14.51
N ALA A 239 -2.88 -9.02 14.27
CA ALA A 239 -1.73 -9.33 15.11
C ALA A 239 -0.68 -8.22 15.03
N ALA A 240 -0.33 -7.77 13.82
CA ALA A 240 0.63 -6.67 13.62
C ALA A 240 0.19 -5.39 14.35
N SER A 241 -1.09 -5.03 14.25
CA SER A 241 -1.63 -3.84 14.94
C SER A 241 -1.58 -4.01 16.47
N ALA A 242 -1.93 -5.19 16.99
CA ALA A 242 -1.89 -5.45 18.43
C ALA A 242 -0.44 -5.44 18.97
N LEU A 243 0.50 -6.03 18.24
CA LEU A 243 1.93 -6.02 18.60
C LEU A 243 2.48 -4.59 18.59
N LEU A 244 2.15 -3.79 17.58
CA LEU A 244 2.56 -2.39 17.51
C LEU A 244 2.01 -1.57 18.69
N ILE A 245 0.72 -1.73 19.00
CA ILE A 245 0.10 -1.06 20.15
C ILE A 245 0.78 -1.49 21.45
N LYS A 246 1.05 -2.79 21.64
CA LYS A 246 1.73 -3.28 22.83
C LYS A 246 3.17 -2.73 22.94
N ALA A 247 3.88 -2.60 21.83
CA ALA A 247 5.22 -2.04 21.80
C ALA A 247 5.24 -0.53 22.11
N LEU A 248 4.19 0.19 21.73
CA LEU A 248 4.04 1.64 21.99
C LEU A 248 3.48 1.96 23.38
N ALA A 249 2.77 1.02 24.00
CA ALA A 249 2.21 1.20 25.33
C ALA A 249 3.32 1.25 26.40
N PRO A 250 3.15 2.06 27.46
CA PRO A 250 4.03 2.00 28.63
C PRO A 250 4.07 0.58 29.23
N GLU A 251 5.18 0.22 29.87
CA GLU A 251 5.29 -1.00 30.67
C GLU A 251 4.31 -1.02 31.85
#